data_AF-A0A1W1CI53-F1
#
_entry.id   AF-A0A1W1CI53-F1
#
_cell.length_a   1.000
_cell.length_b   1.000
_cell.length_c   1.000
_cell.angle_alpha   90.00
_cell.angle_beta   90.00
_cell.angle_gamma   90.00
#
_symmetry.space_group_name_H-M   'P 1'
#
loop_
_entity.id
_entity.type
_entity.pdbx_description
1 polymer ?
#
loop_
_entity_poly.entity_id
_entity_poly.type
_entity_poly.pdbx_seq_one_letter_code
_entity_poly.pdbx_strand_id
1 'polypeptide(L)'
;MLLEKTEQIIKDLNNLKILQDSSSQSKRFSKRVDKLKDITRFLENLVSIVELFRKQKIEVDVKNILAYPDSLFEKLKVKWKADGKSIIEPDDFFTKIKLNNIQNEIQEKLESQWKEFISEKRPSINISQLNVLKNIPDFKIVVIELKEKLEIINELKEKFPNKDADFELILSTTKEMTNLWEKLSSKDIPEPMMEFLKKAGSFDGVKLSEITPEILKWLNDNNLTHLCQVRFKK
;
A
#
# COMPACT_ATOMS: atom_id res chain seq x y z
N MET A 1 -2.53 46.76 -64.10
CA MET A 1 -2.96 45.37 -64.39
C MET A 1 -1.96 44.29 -63.97
N LEU A 2 -0.71 44.23 -64.48
CA LEU A 2 0.27 43.23 -64.03
C LEU A 2 0.78 43.48 -62.61
N LEU A 3 1.09 44.75 -62.28
CA LEU A 3 1.51 45.17 -60.94
C LEU A 3 0.46 44.87 -59.86
N GLU A 4 -0.82 45.21 -60.11
CA GLU A 4 -1.93 44.92 -59.19
C GLU A 4 -2.14 43.42 -58.96
N LYS A 5 -1.96 42.59 -59.99
CA LYS A 5 -2.02 41.13 -59.84
C LYS A 5 -0.87 40.59 -58.99
N THR A 6 0.34 41.13 -59.15
CA THR A 6 1.50 40.76 -58.34
C THR A 6 1.32 41.14 -56.87
N GLU A 7 0.79 42.33 -56.59
CA GLU A 7 0.47 42.78 -55.23
C GLU A 7 -0.60 41.90 -54.57
N GLN A 8 -1.63 41.53 -55.33
CA GLN A 8 -2.68 40.63 -54.86
C GLN A 8 -2.14 39.23 -54.53
N ILE A 9 -1.24 38.67 -55.35
CA ILE A 9 -0.59 37.39 -55.08
C ILE A 9 0.29 37.44 -53.82
N ILE A 10 1.03 38.52 -53.61
CA ILE A 10 1.83 38.71 -52.37
C ILE A 10 0.93 38.72 -51.14
N LYS A 11 -0.23 39.41 -51.23
CA LYS A 11 -1.22 39.44 -50.15
C LYS A 11 -1.80 38.05 -49.86
N ASP A 12 -2.13 37.30 -50.90
CA ASP A 12 -2.69 35.95 -50.76
C ASP A 12 -1.66 34.95 -50.20
N LEU A 13 -0.38 35.07 -50.60
CA LEU A 13 0.73 34.29 -50.02
C LEU A 13 0.94 34.58 -48.54
N ASN A 14 0.88 35.85 -48.14
CA ASN A 14 0.97 36.23 -46.73
C ASN A 14 -0.22 35.69 -45.92
N ASN A 15 -1.43 35.76 -46.47
CA ASN A 15 -2.62 35.19 -45.83
C ASN A 15 -2.52 33.67 -45.68
N LEU A 16 -2.06 32.97 -46.72
CA LEU A 16 -1.86 31.53 -46.69
C LEU A 16 -0.83 31.14 -45.62
N LYS A 17 0.26 31.88 -45.50
CA LYS A 17 1.27 31.67 -44.45
C LYS A 17 0.69 31.85 -43.05
N ILE A 18 -0.10 32.90 -42.82
CA ILE A 18 -0.80 33.14 -41.54
C ILE A 18 -1.75 31.98 -41.21
N LEU A 19 -2.52 31.49 -42.19
CA LEU A 19 -3.44 30.36 -42.00
C LEU A 19 -2.69 29.06 -41.72
N GLN A 20 -1.56 28.81 -42.39
CA GLN A 20 -0.70 27.65 -42.13
C GLN A 20 -0.08 27.69 -40.73
N ASP A 21 0.39 28.87 -40.30
CA ASP A 21 0.95 29.08 -38.97
C ASP A 21 -0.13 28.89 -37.89
N SER A 22 -1.33 29.45 -38.10
CA SER A 22 -2.48 29.25 -37.21
C SER A 22 -2.89 27.78 -37.09
N SER A 23 -3.00 27.07 -38.22
CA SER A 23 -3.30 25.63 -38.25
C SER A 23 -2.23 24.80 -37.51
N SER A 24 -0.96 25.12 -37.72
CA SER A 24 0.17 24.47 -37.05
C SER A 24 0.16 24.72 -35.54
N GLN A 25 -0.12 25.95 -35.11
CA GLN A 25 -0.27 26.31 -33.70
C GLN A 25 -1.44 25.54 -33.07
N SER A 26 -2.62 25.54 -33.71
CA SER A 26 -3.80 24.81 -33.23
C SER A 26 -3.53 23.32 -33.03
N LYS A 27 -2.81 22.67 -33.96
CA LYS A 27 -2.40 21.26 -33.81
C LYS A 27 -1.47 21.05 -32.61
N ARG A 28 -0.53 21.96 -32.37
CA ARG A 28 0.38 21.89 -31.21
C ARG A 28 -0.38 22.10 -29.91
N PHE A 29 -1.32 23.04 -29.87
CA PHE A 29 -2.20 23.25 -28.71
C PHE A 29 -2.99 21.98 -28.37
N SER A 30 -3.65 21.38 -29.36
CA SER A 30 -4.38 20.12 -29.17
C SER A 30 -3.50 19.04 -28.56
N LYS A 31 -2.30 18.81 -29.12
CA LYS A 31 -1.35 17.81 -28.59
C LYS A 31 -0.92 18.12 -27.15
N ARG A 32 -0.78 19.40 -26.77
CA ARG A 32 -0.42 19.79 -25.41
C ARG A 32 -1.58 19.58 -24.44
N VAL A 33 -2.81 19.88 -24.85
CA VAL A 33 -4.02 19.60 -24.08
C VAL A 33 -4.15 18.10 -23.82
N ASP A 34 -3.93 17.25 -24.83
CA ASP A 34 -3.99 15.79 -24.67
C ASP A 34 -2.95 15.29 -23.67
N LYS A 35 -1.69 15.77 -23.77
CA LYS A 35 -0.65 15.45 -22.78
C LYS A 35 -1.01 15.88 -21.35
N LEU A 36 -1.60 17.06 -21.18
CA LEU A 36 -2.04 17.51 -19.86
C LEU A 36 -3.19 16.66 -19.32
N LYS A 37 -4.14 16.26 -20.16
CA LYS A 37 -5.20 15.32 -19.77
C LYS A 37 -4.64 13.98 -19.33
N ASP A 38 -3.64 13.46 -20.03
CA ASP A 38 -2.98 12.21 -19.64
C ASP A 38 -2.27 12.33 -18.28
N ILE A 39 -1.59 13.46 -18.04
CA ILE A 39 -0.98 13.77 -16.73
C ILE A 39 -2.07 13.87 -15.64
N THR A 40 -3.18 14.56 -15.90
CA THR A 40 -4.29 14.69 -14.95
C THR A 40 -4.85 13.32 -14.58
N ARG A 41 -5.19 12.49 -15.58
CA ARG A 41 -5.73 11.15 -15.35
C ARG A 41 -4.74 10.28 -14.55
N PHE A 42 -3.45 10.41 -14.84
CA PHE A 42 -2.40 9.72 -14.10
C PHE A 42 -2.36 10.14 -12.62
N LEU A 43 -2.39 11.44 -12.33
CA LEU A 43 -2.37 11.96 -10.98
C LEU A 43 -3.67 11.63 -10.21
N GLU A 44 -4.84 11.67 -10.87
CA GLU A 44 -6.13 11.26 -10.29
C GLU A 44 -6.08 9.79 -9.81
N ASN A 45 -5.48 8.91 -10.60
CA ASN A 45 -5.28 7.51 -10.20
C ASN A 45 -4.36 7.38 -8.99
N LEU A 46 -3.27 8.16 -8.91
CA LEU A 46 -2.40 8.14 -7.74
C LEU A 46 -3.09 8.70 -6.49
N VAL A 47 -3.87 9.77 -6.66
CA VAL A 47 -4.64 10.38 -5.57
C VAL A 47 -5.65 9.38 -5.01
N SER A 48 -6.39 8.67 -5.85
CA SER A 48 -7.38 7.69 -5.38
C SER A 48 -6.75 6.56 -4.55
N ILE A 49 -5.56 6.11 -4.91
CA ILE A 49 -4.81 5.11 -4.12
C ILE A 49 -4.35 5.71 -2.78
N VAL A 50 -3.83 6.94 -2.77
CA VAL A 50 -3.42 7.60 -1.51
C VAL A 50 -4.63 7.85 -0.60
N GLU A 51 -5.77 8.25 -1.17
CA GLU A 51 -7.02 8.46 -0.45
C GLU A 51 -7.56 7.16 0.15
N LEU A 52 -7.42 6.03 -0.55
CA LEU A 52 -7.77 4.71 -0.02
C LEU A 52 -7.04 4.44 1.31
N PHE A 53 -5.73 4.70 1.39
CA PHE A 53 -4.97 4.53 2.63
C PHE A 53 -5.38 5.54 3.71
N ARG A 54 -5.57 6.81 3.34
CA ARG A 54 -5.99 7.85 4.29
C ARG A 54 -7.36 7.60 4.90
N LYS A 55 -8.30 7.03 4.12
CA LYS A 55 -9.62 6.59 4.61
C LYS A 55 -9.50 5.56 5.73
N GLN A 56 -8.47 4.72 5.68
CA GLN A 56 -8.13 3.74 6.70
C GLN A 56 -7.30 4.33 7.85
N LYS A 57 -7.18 5.67 7.90
CA LYS A 57 -6.39 6.45 8.89
C LYS A 57 -4.90 6.15 8.85
N ILE A 58 -4.39 5.68 7.71
CA ILE A 58 -2.95 5.49 7.48
C ILE A 58 -2.39 6.79 6.91
N GLU A 59 -1.43 7.39 7.61
CA GLU A 59 -0.83 8.66 7.19
C GLU A 59 0.20 8.43 6.09
N VAL A 60 -0.07 9.01 4.92
CA VAL A 60 0.84 8.95 3.77
C VAL A 60 1.24 10.37 3.40
N ASP A 61 2.43 10.77 3.86
CA ASP A 61 3.02 12.05 3.47
C ASP A 61 3.67 11.95 2.09
N VAL A 62 3.11 12.67 1.12
CA VAL A 62 3.61 12.74 -0.26
C VAL A 62 4.17 14.12 -0.59
N LYS A 63 4.22 15.06 0.36
CA LYS A 63 4.57 16.47 0.09
C LYS A 63 5.95 16.61 -0.53
N ASN A 64 6.94 15.91 0.01
CA ASN A 64 8.32 15.97 -0.49
C ASN A 64 8.45 15.38 -1.90
N ILE A 65 7.70 14.32 -2.20
CA ILE A 65 7.67 13.68 -3.53
C ILE A 65 7.09 14.66 -4.57
N LEU A 66 6.05 15.40 -4.17
CA LEU A 66 5.33 16.32 -5.06
C LEU A 66 5.94 17.72 -5.14
N ALA A 67 6.86 18.10 -4.25
CA ALA A 67 7.42 19.46 -4.20
C ALA A 67 8.06 19.92 -5.52
N TYR A 68 8.86 19.06 -6.14
CA TYR A 68 9.49 19.39 -7.44
C TYR A 68 8.47 19.44 -8.58
N PRO A 69 7.61 18.41 -8.80
CA PRO A 69 6.51 18.49 -9.77
C PRO A 69 5.62 19.72 -9.60
N ASP A 70 5.24 20.06 -8.37
CA ASP A 70 4.41 21.22 -8.06
C ASP A 70 5.08 22.53 -8.51
N SER A 71 6.39 22.67 -8.25
CA SER A 71 7.16 23.82 -8.75
C SER A 71 7.21 23.91 -10.27
N LEU A 72 7.18 22.77 -10.99
CA LEU A 72 7.12 22.74 -12.44
C LEU A 72 5.75 23.17 -12.96
N PHE A 73 4.67 22.73 -12.32
CA PHE A 73 3.31 23.16 -12.66
C PHE A 73 3.10 24.65 -12.43
N GLU A 74 3.58 25.19 -11.32
CA GLU A 74 3.48 26.63 -11.04
C GLU A 74 4.29 27.46 -12.06
N LYS A 75 5.49 27.01 -12.45
CA LYS A 75 6.24 27.64 -13.55
C LYS A 75 5.47 27.62 -14.87
N LEU A 76 4.87 26.48 -15.23
CA LEU A 76 4.07 26.34 -16.44
C LEU A 76 2.88 27.30 -16.44
N LYS A 77 2.17 27.38 -15.31
CA LYS A 77 1.01 28.25 -15.09
C LYS A 77 1.36 29.73 -15.14
N VAL A 78 2.50 30.13 -14.57
CA VAL A 78 3.01 31.52 -14.66
C VAL A 78 3.33 31.87 -16.11
N LYS A 79 4.04 31.01 -16.84
CA LYS A 79 4.34 31.22 -18.27
C LYS A 79 3.05 31.35 -19.09
N TRP A 80 2.10 30.44 -18.89
CA TRP A 80 0.81 30.45 -19.59
C TRP A 80 0.01 31.73 -19.35
N LYS A 81 -0.02 32.23 -18.11
CA LYS A 81 -0.73 33.47 -17.77
C LYS A 81 -0.09 34.70 -18.41
N ALA A 82 1.24 34.70 -18.56
CA ALA A 82 1.96 35.79 -19.21
C ALA A 82 1.78 35.73 -20.74
N ASP A 83 1.86 34.54 -21.32
CA ASP A 83 1.62 34.31 -22.74
C ASP A 83 0.97 32.94 -22.97
N GLY A 84 -0.27 32.92 -23.48
CA GLY A 84 -0.97 31.68 -23.82
C GLY A 84 -0.27 30.87 -24.93
N LYS A 85 0.62 31.46 -25.73
CA LYS A 85 1.41 30.68 -26.70
C LYS A 85 2.56 29.90 -26.06
N SER A 86 2.92 30.19 -24.81
CA SER A 86 4.04 29.54 -24.12
C SER A 86 3.87 28.02 -23.99
N ILE A 87 2.63 27.49 -24.02
CA ILE A 87 2.39 26.04 -23.89
C ILE A 87 2.87 25.24 -25.10
N ILE A 88 2.85 25.85 -26.29
CA ILE A 88 3.22 25.21 -27.55
C ILE A 88 4.70 25.41 -27.90
N GLU A 89 5.39 26.27 -27.15
CA GLU A 89 6.82 26.45 -27.27
C GLU A 89 7.59 25.21 -26.78
N PRO A 90 8.84 25.03 -27.23
CA PRO A 90 9.74 24.05 -26.64
C PRO A 90 9.95 24.42 -25.15
N ASP A 91 9.40 23.60 -24.27
CA ASP A 91 9.59 23.71 -22.84
C ASP A 91 9.83 22.32 -22.25
N ASP A 92 10.71 22.28 -21.26
CA ASP A 92 11.16 21.03 -20.65
C ASP A 92 10.15 20.46 -19.65
N PHE A 93 9.02 21.13 -19.36
CA PHE A 93 8.05 20.64 -18.37
C PHE A 93 7.68 19.16 -18.59
N PHE A 94 7.28 18.82 -19.83
CA PHE A 94 6.80 17.48 -20.16
C PHE A 94 7.89 16.41 -20.15
N THR A 95 9.17 16.81 -20.25
CA THR A 95 10.32 15.88 -20.12
C THR A 95 10.82 15.80 -18.68
N LYS A 96 10.65 16.86 -17.88
CA LYS A 96 11.13 16.98 -16.50
C LYS A 96 10.19 16.40 -15.45
N ILE A 97 8.89 16.38 -15.68
CA ILE A 97 7.90 15.96 -14.66
C ILE A 97 8.03 14.47 -14.26
N LYS A 98 8.69 13.63 -15.07
CA LYS A 98 9.05 12.22 -14.76
C LYS A 98 7.99 11.47 -13.93
N LEU A 99 6.78 11.35 -14.47
CA LEU A 99 5.61 10.77 -13.79
C LEU A 99 5.89 9.38 -13.17
N ASN A 100 6.63 8.53 -13.87
CA ASN A 100 6.96 7.19 -13.37
C ASN A 100 7.76 7.21 -12.06
N ASN A 101 8.64 8.21 -11.87
CA ASN A 101 9.39 8.34 -10.62
C ASN A 101 8.45 8.70 -9.47
N ILE A 102 7.51 9.63 -9.71
CA ILE A 102 6.49 10.02 -8.72
C ILE A 102 5.67 8.79 -8.32
N GLN A 103 5.21 7.99 -9.29
CA GLN A 103 4.46 6.78 -9.01
C GLN A 103 5.28 5.77 -8.19
N ASN A 104 6.52 5.50 -8.59
CA ASN A 104 7.35 4.52 -7.88
C ASN A 104 7.60 4.94 -6.42
N GLU A 105 7.96 6.20 -6.17
CA GLU A 105 8.21 6.70 -4.82
C GLU A 105 6.95 6.66 -3.94
N ILE A 106 5.78 7.02 -4.51
CA ILE A 106 4.50 6.92 -3.80
C ILE A 106 4.16 5.44 -3.53
N GLN A 107 4.32 4.57 -4.52
CA GLN A 107 4.02 3.15 -4.39
C GLN A 107 4.90 2.47 -3.34
N GLU A 108 6.20 2.70 -3.34
CA GLU A 108 7.12 2.17 -2.32
C GLU A 108 6.71 2.60 -0.91
N LYS A 109 6.33 3.87 -0.75
CA LYS A 109 5.85 4.39 0.54
C LYS A 109 4.55 3.73 0.98
N LEU A 110 3.60 3.55 0.06
CA LEU A 110 2.34 2.87 0.32
C LEU A 110 2.53 1.37 0.62
N GLU A 111 3.42 0.69 -0.08
CA GLU A 111 3.78 -0.71 0.17
C GLU A 111 4.39 -0.90 1.56
N SER A 112 5.26 0.03 1.98
CA SER A 112 5.82 0.02 3.33
C SER A 112 4.71 0.19 4.38
N GLN A 113 3.82 1.17 4.19
CA GLN A 113 2.70 1.43 5.09
C GLN A 113 1.70 0.26 5.14
N TRP A 114 1.48 -0.42 4.01
CA TRP A 114 0.64 -1.61 3.95
C TRP A 114 1.22 -2.77 4.78
N LYS A 115 2.52 -3.03 4.62
CA LYS A 115 3.23 -4.08 5.37
C LYS A 115 3.25 -3.78 6.86
N GLU A 116 3.39 -2.51 7.23
CA GLU A 116 3.31 -2.03 8.62
C GLU A 116 1.90 -2.23 9.19
N PHE A 117 0.87 -1.75 8.49
CA PHE A 117 -0.54 -1.94 8.87
C PHE A 117 -0.88 -3.41 9.14
N ILE A 118 -0.50 -4.32 8.23
CA ILE A 118 -0.72 -5.76 8.44
C ILE A 118 0.04 -6.26 9.66
N SER A 119 1.29 -5.84 9.83
CA SER A 119 2.12 -6.31 10.95
C SER A 119 1.55 -5.84 12.30
N GLU A 120 0.99 -4.64 12.38
CA GLU A 120 0.30 -4.13 13.57
C GLU A 120 -1.02 -4.84 13.85
N LYS A 121 -1.79 -5.20 12.81
CA LYS A 121 -3.07 -5.90 12.96
C LYS A 121 -2.91 -7.40 13.13
N ARG A 122 -1.76 -7.97 12.81
CA ARG A 122 -1.52 -9.40 12.97
C ARG A 122 -1.52 -9.76 14.46
N PRO A 123 -2.29 -10.78 14.90
CA PRO A 123 -2.20 -11.27 16.27
C PRO A 123 -0.78 -11.77 16.61
N SER A 124 -0.35 -11.58 17.87
CA SER A 124 0.96 -12.01 18.38
C SER A 124 1.03 -13.53 18.58
N ILE A 125 0.82 -14.28 17.49
CA ILE A 125 0.77 -15.74 17.46
C ILE A 125 1.99 -16.27 16.70
N ASN A 126 2.74 -17.15 17.34
CA ASN A 126 3.93 -17.76 16.76
C ASN A 126 3.57 -19.12 16.13
N ILE A 127 3.75 -19.26 14.81
CA ILE A 127 3.44 -20.49 14.06
C ILE A 127 4.22 -21.71 14.60
N SER A 128 5.48 -21.53 14.95
CA SER A 128 6.30 -22.62 15.48
C SER A 128 5.78 -23.10 16.84
N GLN A 129 5.25 -22.20 17.66
CA GLN A 129 4.65 -22.57 18.95
C GLN A 129 3.19 -23.05 18.79
N LEU A 130 2.46 -22.63 17.76
CA LEU A 130 1.17 -23.24 17.40
C LEU A 130 1.30 -24.74 17.10
N ASN A 131 2.41 -25.17 16.48
CA ASN A 131 2.66 -26.59 16.20
C ASN A 131 2.69 -27.45 17.46
N VAL A 132 3.18 -26.89 18.57
CA VAL A 132 3.18 -27.55 19.87
C VAL A 132 1.75 -27.81 20.34
N LEU A 133 0.87 -26.82 20.21
CA LEU A 133 -0.53 -26.94 20.60
C LEU A 133 -1.30 -27.93 19.73
N LYS A 134 -0.89 -28.13 18.47
CA LYS A 134 -1.51 -29.12 17.56
C LYS A 134 -1.45 -30.56 18.11
N ASN A 135 -0.48 -30.86 18.97
CA ASN A 135 -0.31 -32.19 19.55
C ASN A 135 -1.36 -32.50 20.63
N ILE A 136 -2.09 -31.50 21.12
CA ILE A 136 -3.22 -31.66 22.02
C ILE A 136 -4.47 -31.89 21.15
N PRO A 137 -5.14 -33.05 21.25
CA PRO A 137 -6.25 -33.42 20.37
C PRO A 137 -7.34 -32.35 20.26
N ASP A 138 -7.72 -31.74 21.38
CA ASP A 138 -8.77 -30.73 21.47
C ASP A 138 -8.43 -29.43 20.72
N PHE A 139 -7.14 -29.13 20.54
CA PHE A 139 -6.69 -27.90 19.88
C PHE A 139 -6.37 -28.10 18.42
N LYS A 140 -6.31 -29.35 17.95
CA LYS A 140 -5.88 -29.68 16.59
C LYS A 140 -6.68 -28.92 15.52
N ILE A 141 -8.00 -28.86 15.66
CA ILE A 141 -8.88 -28.17 14.70
C ILE A 141 -8.62 -26.66 14.74
N VAL A 142 -8.66 -26.05 15.92
CA VAL A 142 -8.44 -24.61 16.11
C VAL A 142 -7.07 -24.17 15.60
N VAL A 143 -6.02 -24.97 15.83
CA VAL A 143 -4.66 -24.69 15.35
C VAL A 143 -4.56 -24.79 13.82
N ILE A 144 -5.28 -25.71 13.19
CA ILE A 144 -5.33 -25.81 11.71
C ILE A 144 -6.00 -24.55 11.15
N GLU A 145 -7.16 -24.17 11.67
CA GLU A 145 -7.88 -22.96 11.24
C GLU A 145 -7.03 -21.69 11.42
N LEU A 146 -6.33 -21.55 12.56
CA LEU A 146 -5.43 -20.42 12.80
C LEU A 146 -4.30 -20.34 11.77
N LYS A 147 -3.78 -21.48 11.30
CA LYS A 147 -2.74 -21.50 10.28
C LYS A 147 -3.26 -21.07 8.91
N GLU A 148 -4.42 -21.56 8.51
CA GLU A 148 -5.08 -21.17 7.26
C GLU A 148 -5.32 -19.65 7.24
N LYS A 149 -5.80 -19.09 8.35
CA LYS A 149 -5.99 -17.63 8.48
C LYS A 149 -4.68 -16.85 8.44
N LEU A 150 -3.60 -17.39 9.01
CA LEU A 150 -2.27 -16.80 8.91
C LEU A 150 -1.73 -16.81 7.48
N GLU A 151 -1.97 -17.88 6.73
CA GLU A 151 -1.61 -17.97 5.32
C GLU A 151 -2.35 -16.92 4.50
N ILE A 152 -3.66 -16.74 4.73
CA ILE A 152 -4.45 -15.66 4.10
C ILE A 152 -3.84 -14.28 4.39
N ILE A 153 -3.47 -13.98 5.64
CA ILE A 153 -2.82 -12.71 5.98
C ILE A 153 -1.46 -12.55 5.26
N ASN A 154 -0.66 -13.61 5.17
CA ASN A 154 0.63 -13.56 4.48
C ASN A 154 0.46 -13.33 2.97
N GLU A 155 -0.52 -13.97 2.33
CA GLU A 155 -0.85 -13.73 0.92
C GLU A 155 -1.32 -12.29 0.68
N LEU A 156 -2.16 -11.75 1.58
CA LEU A 156 -2.60 -10.35 1.50
C LEU A 156 -1.45 -9.36 1.72
N LYS A 157 -0.43 -9.73 2.50
CA LYS A 157 0.76 -8.90 2.71
C LYS A 157 1.60 -8.70 1.45
N GLU A 158 1.66 -9.73 0.61
CA GLU A 158 2.41 -9.67 -0.66
C GLU A 158 1.61 -9.01 -1.79
N LYS A 159 0.30 -8.81 -1.60
CA LYS A 159 -0.59 -8.18 -2.58
C LYS A 159 -0.87 -6.73 -2.22
N PHE A 160 -0.60 -5.81 -3.15
CA PHE A 160 -0.94 -4.39 -2.95
C PHE A 160 -2.46 -4.19 -2.91
N PRO A 161 -2.99 -3.43 -1.92
CA PRO A 161 -4.42 -3.23 -1.78
C PRO A 161 -4.94 -2.26 -2.85
N ASN A 162 -6.09 -2.58 -3.44
CA ASN A 162 -6.71 -1.75 -4.48
C ASN A 162 -8.15 -1.31 -4.17
N LYS A 163 -8.71 -1.77 -3.05
CA LYS A 163 -10.07 -1.45 -2.60
C LYS A 163 -10.20 -1.58 -1.09
N ASP A 164 -11.25 -0.96 -0.54
CA ASP A 164 -11.55 -1.03 0.90
C ASP A 164 -11.70 -2.47 1.41
N ALA A 165 -12.28 -3.35 0.57
CA ALA A 165 -12.49 -4.75 0.92
C ALA A 165 -11.19 -5.51 1.25
N ASP A 166 -10.03 -5.08 0.72
CA ASP A 166 -8.74 -5.70 1.04
C ASP A 166 -8.32 -5.39 2.50
N PHE A 167 -8.59 -4.18 2.98
CA PHE A 167 -8.36 -3.78 4.37
C PHE A 167 -9.36 -4.47 5.31
N GLU A 168 -10.64 -4.49 4.93
CA GLU A 168 -11.70 -5.16 5.69
C GLU A 168 -11.40 -6.64 5.89
N LEU A 169 -10.89 -7.32 4.85
CA LEU A 169 -10.53 -8.73 4.92
C LEU A 169 -9.41 -9.00 5.94
N ILE A 170 -8.41 -8.12 6.06
CA ILE A 170 -7.38 -8.25 7.11
C ILE A 170 -8.01 -8.07 8.47
N LEU A 171 -8.83 -7.03 8.66
CA LEU A 171 -9.46 -6.74 9.95
C LEU A 171 -10.38 -7.89 10.39
N SER A 172 -11.18 -8.44 9.47
CA SER A 172 -12.05 -9.59 9.76
C SER A 172 -11.24 -10.84 10.05
N THR A 173 -10.21 -11.14 9.26
CA THR A 173 -9.33 -12.30 9.45
C THR A 173 -8.59 -12.23 10.79
N THR A 174 -8.02 -11.07 11.12
CA THR A 174 -7.42 -10.81 12.43
C THR A 174 -8.42 -11.03 13.56
N LYS A 175 -9.63 -10.49 13.44
CA LYS A 175 -10.66 -10.65 14.47
C LYS A 175 -11.08 -12.10 14.66
N GLU A 176 -11.25 -12.83 13.57
CA GLU A 176 -11.52 -14.28 13.60
C GLU A 176 -10.39 -15.04 14.29
N MET A 177 -9.13 -14.72 13.96
CA MET A 177 -7.98 -15.33 14.62
C MET A 177 -7.93 -15.04 16.12
N THR A 178 -8.19 -13.79 16.54
CA THR A 178 -8.26 -13.44 17.97
C THR A 178 -9.38 -14.23 18.66
N ASN A 179 -10.56 -14.34 18.04
CA ASN A 179 -11.67 -15.12 18.59
C ASN A 179 -11.33 -16.61 18.69
N LEU A 180 -10.66 -17.19 17.68
CA LEU A 180 -10.21 -18.58 17.71
C LEU A 180 -9.18 -18.81 18.82
N TRP A 181 -8.27 -17.86 18.99
CA TRP A 181 -7.24 -17.89 20.04
C TRP A 181 -7.85 -17.79 21.45
N GLU A 182 -8.83 -16.92 21.65
CA GLU A 182 -9.55 -16.79 22.92
C GLU A 182 -10.38 -18.04 23.24
N LYS A 183 -11.05 -18.60 22.23
CA LYS A 183 -11.85 -19.84 22.33
C LYS A 183 -11.02 -21.09 22.55
N LEU A 184 -9.71 -21.03 22.38
CA LEU A 184 -8.79 -22.13 22.65
C LEU A 184 -8.93 -22.51 24.13
N SER A 185 -9.74 -23.53 24.38
CA SER A 185 -10.14 -23.98 25.70
C SER A 185 -10.41 -25.47 25.59
N SER A 186 -10.04 -26.22 26.62
CA SER A 186 -10.38 -27.63 26.73
C SER A 186 -11.06 -27.83 28.08
N LYS A 187 -12.12 -28.63 28.11
CA LYS A 187 -12.78 -29.02 29.36
C LYS A 187 -11.89 -29.94 30.20
N ASP A 188 -10.92 -30.58 29.56
CA ASP A 188 -10.05 -31.59 30.15
C ASP A 188 -8.70 -30.98 30.60
N ILE A 189 -8.50 -29.68 30.39
CA ILE A 189 -7.27 -28.97 30.78
C ILE A 189 -7.60 -27.93 31.86
N PRO A 190 -6.95 -28.00 33.04
CA PRO A 190 -7.14 -27.01 34.09
C PRO A 190 -6.80 -25.59 33.60
N GLU A 191 -7.58 -24.60 34.07
CA GLU A 191 -7.46 -23.20 33.65
C GLU A 191 -6.04 -22.61 33.80
N PRO A 192 -5.27 -22.88 34.87
CA PRO A 192 -3.88 -22.43 34.98
C PRO A 192 -2.96 -23.00 33.88
N MET A 193 -3.22 -24.23 33.43
CA MET A 193 -2.46 -24.87 32.35
C MET A 193 -2.85 -24.29 31.00
N MET A 194 -4.13 -23.96 30.81
CA MET A 194 -4.62 -23.26 29.63
C MET A 194 -4.00 -21.88 29.45
N GLU A 195 -3.95 -21.08 30.51
CA GLU A 195 -3.31 -19.76 30.49
C GLU A 195 -1.82 -19.89 30.18
N PHE A 196 -1.14 -20.87 30.79
CA PHE A 196 0.26 -21.15 30.51
C PHE A 196 0.48 -21.49 29.03
N LEU A 197 -0.31 -22.41 28.46
CA LEU A 197 -0.19 -22.84 27.07
C LEU A 197 -0.48 -21.69 26.09
N LYS A 198 -1.48 -20.85 26.38
CA LYS A 198 -1.76 -19.64 25.58
C LYS A 198 -0.60 -18.66 25.61
N LYS A 199 -0.04 -18.37 26.79
CA LYS A 199 1.14 -17.49 26.91
C LYS A 199 2.36 -18.11 26.21
N ALA A 200 2.60 -19.41 26.39
CA ALA A 200 3.72 -20.13 25.78
C ALA A 200 3.60 -20.21 24.25
N GLY A 201 2.37 -20.20 23.72
CA GLY A 201 2.05 -20.12 22.29
C GLY A 201 2.15 -18.72 21.66
N SER A 202 2.35 -17.68 22.48
CA SER A 202 2.48 -16.30 22.04
C SER A 202 3.93 -15.91 21.76
N PHE A 203 4.14 -14.86 20.95
CA PHE A 203 5.49 -14.39 20.60
C PHE A 203 6.36 -14.06 21.83
N ASP A 204 5.74 -13.64 22.94
CA ASP A 204 6.44 -13.29 24.18
C ASP A 204 6.93 -14.50 24.98
N GLY A 205 6.28 -15.66 24.80
CA GLY A 205 6.51 -16.85 25.60
C GLY A 205 6.10 -16.67 27.07
N VAL A 206 6.60 -17.56 27.93
CA VAL A 206 6.37 -17.52 29.38
C VAL A 206 7.68 -17.27 30.11
N LYS A 207 7.67 -16.40 31.13
CA LYS A 207 8.83 -16.19 32.01
C LYS A 207 9.10 -17.45 32.81
N LEU A 208 10.38 -17.77 33.02
CA LEU A 208 10.77 -18.93 33.83
C LEU A 208 10.17 -18.90 35.24
N SER A 209 10.01 -17.70 35.81
CA SER A 209 9.38 -17.49 37.13
C SER A 209 7.89 -17.82 37.19
N GLU A 210 7.20 -17.89 36.04
CA GLU A 210 5.77 -18.25 35.95
C GLU A 210 5.57 -19.77 35.81
N ILE A 211 6.66 -20.55 35.71
CA ILE A 211 6.59 -22.01 35.66
C ILE A 211 6.49 -22.56 37.09
N THR A 212 5.32 -23.06 37.46
CA THR A 212 5.08 -23.68 38.77
C THR A 212 5.35 -25.19 38.73
N PRO A 213 5.61 -25.82 39.90
CA PRO A 213 5.72 -27.28 39.99
C PRO A 213 4.48 -28.02 39.47
N GLU A 214 3.29 -27.42 39.64
CA GLU A 214 2.03 -27.95 39.12
C GLU A 214 1.99 -27.95 37.60
N ILE A 215 2.47 -26.88 36.96
CA ILE A 215 2.58 -26.78 35.50
C ILE A 215 3.56 -27.83 34.97
N LEU A 216 4.73 -27.96 35.59
CA LEU A 216 5.73 -28.95 35.19
C LEU A 216 5.21 -30.38 35.34
N LYS A 217 4.52 -30.67 36.45
CA LYS A 217 3.92 -31.99 36.69
C LYS A 217 2.87 -32.30 35.61
N TRP A 218 1.96 -31.36 35.36
CA TRP A 218 0.93 -31.54 34.33
C TRP A 218 1.52 -31.72 32.93
N LEU A 219 2.52 -30.93 32.56
CA LEU A 219 3.23 -31.09 31.28
C LEU A 219 3.89 -32.47 31.17
N ASN A 220 4.47 -32.97 32.25
CA ASN A 220 5.11 -34.28 32.27
C ASN A 220 4.08 -35.42 32.18
N ASP A 221 3.00 -35.33 32.94
CA ASP A 221 1.91 -36.32 32.97
C ASP A 221 1.23 -36.44 31.60
N ASN A 222 1.23 -35.35 30.80
CA ASN A 222 0.67 -35.32 29.45
C ASN A 222 1.72 -35.47 28.34
N ASN A 223 2.98 -35.80 28.67
CA ASN A 223 4.10 -35.91 27.73
C ASN A 223 4.37 -34.66 26.87
N LEU A 224 4.08 -33.46 27.39
CA LEU A 224 4.22 -32.18 26.69
C LEU A 224 5.53 -31.44 27.04
N THR A 225 6.33 -31.95 27.97
CA THR A 225 7.59 -31.32 28.44
C THR A 225 8.57 -31.03 27.31
N HIS A 226 8.68 -31.93 26.34
CA HIS A 226 9.55 -31.78 25.17
C HIS A 226 9.15 -30.62 24.23
N LEU A 227 7.92 -30.14 24.34
CA LEU A 227 7.39 -29.06 23.53
C LEU A 227 7.69 -27.67 24.10
N CYS A 228 8.09 -27.60 25.38
CA CYS A 228 8.45 -26.36 26.04
C CYS A 228 9.97 -26.19 26.02
N GLN A 229 10.46 -25.22 25.24
CA GLN A 229 11.89 -24.92 25.12
C GLN A 229 12.21 -23.53 25.69
N VAL A 230 13.34 -23.41 26.40
CA VAL A 230 13.83 -22.12 26.89
C VAL A 230 14.58 -21.42 25.76
N ARG A 231 14.15 -20.20 25.43
CA ARG A 231 14.83 -19.35 24.45
C ARG A 231 15.38 -18.10 25.14
N PHE A 232 16.69 -17.90 25.07
CA PHE A 232 17.31 -16.67 25.53
C PHE A 232 17.00 -15.54 24.54
N LYS A 233 16.36 -14.46 25.00
CA LYS A 233 16.21 -13.23 24.21
C LYS A 233 17.59 -12.55 24.13
N LYS A 234 18.07 -12.30 22.91
CA LYS A 234 19.27 -11.50 22.66
C LYS A 234 18.95 -10.03 22.73
#